data_AF-A0A524LRJ1-F1
#
_entry.id   AF-A0A524LRJ1-F1
#
_cell.length_a   1.000
_cell.length_b   1.000
_cell.length_c   1.000
_cell.angle_alpha   90.00
_cell.angle_beta   90.00
_cell.angle_gamma   90.00
#
_symmetry.space_group_name_H-M   'P 1'
#
loop_
_entity.id
_entity.type
_entity.pdbx_description
1 polymer ?
#
loop_
_entity_poly.entity_id
_entity_poly.type
_entity_poly.pdbx_seq_one_letter_code
_entity_poly.pdbx_strand_id
1 'polypeptide(L)'
;MTIFKLSELLGVDCDIFAEMSSIPEPNSIDHASDILFDNLIQVTRAQFSSGGSTLFFNIDKLSKTRSVIIIPDLIEARYREIIFILSEYDALLPTLEKEWIDASRLWRSGYGLRLLKARNQGLMIHVKDYKEIRNRLAQELGIELERITEERDRLIRESNSNYLQLSHSLDVFVFSYIVSLGVIGKFDPYYKSLIDPEDLEDV
;
A
#
# COMPACT_ATOMS: atom_id res chain seq x y z
N MET A 1 -2.11 -19.75 13.90
CA MET A 1 -3.33 -19.86 14.72
C MET A 1 -4.21 -18.67 14.36
N THR A 2 -5.26 -18.86 13.58
CA THR A 2 -6.19 -17.78 13.19
C THR A 2 -7.29 -17.68 14.23
N ILE A 3 -7.24 -16.65 15.06
CA ILE A 3 -8.36 -16.27 15.91
C ILE A 3 -9.51 -15.88 14.96
N PHE A 4 -10.71 -16.43 15.18
CA PHE A 4 -11.94 -16.24 14.37
C PHE A 4 -11.92 -16.66 12.89
N LYS A 5 -10.88 -17.36 12.39
CA LYS A 5 -10.75 -17.77 10.96
C LYS A 5 -10.77 -16.60 9.94
N LEU A 6 -10.57 -15.36 10.38
CA LEU A 6 -10.63 -14.15 9.54
C LEU A 6 -9.33 -13.83 8.78
N SER A 7 -8.62 -14.85 8.28
CA SER A 7 -7.34 -14.67 7.56
C SER A 7 -7.44 -13.86 6.26
N GLU A 8 -8.65 -13.63 5.77
CA GLU A 8 -8.93 -12.89 4.54
C GLU A 8 -8.79 -11.37 4.71
N LEU A 9 -8.82 -10.85 5.94
CA LEU A 9 -8.73 -9.43 6.28
C LEU A 9 -7.33 -9.00 6.76
N LEU A 10 -6.27 -9.66 6.29
CA LEU A 10 -4.87 -9.32 6.64
C LEU A 10 -4.42 -7.90 6.24
N GLY A 11 -5.21 -7.17 5.46
CA GLY A 11 -4.92 -5.78 5.05
C GLY A 11 -5.59 -4.70 5.89
N VAL A 12 -6.36 -5.07 6.91
CA VAL A 12 -7.05 -4.11 7.76
C VAL A 12 -6.05 -3.46 8.72
N ASP A 13 -5.94 -2.15 8.63
CA ASP A 13 -5.05 -1.32 9.43
C ASP A 13 -5.80 -0.83 10.69
N CYS A 14 -5.79 -1.66 11.74
CA CYS A 14 -6.47 -1.37 13.00
C CYS A 14 -5.79 -2.02 14.22
N ASP A 15 -6.14 -1.55 15.41
CA ASP A 15 -5.82 -2.26 16.65
C ASP A 15 -6.87 -3.35 16.91
N ILE A 16 -6.54 -4.59 16.54
CA ILE A 16 -7.46 -5.73 16.69
C ILE A 16 -7.91 -5.96 18.14
N PHE A 17 -7.09 -5.62 19.14
CA PHE A 17 -7.47 -5.81 20.54
C PHE A 17 -8.46 -4.74 20.98
N ALA A 18 -8.31 -3.50 20.49
CA ALA A 18 -9.31 -2.46 20.70
C ALA A 18 -10.65 -2.84 20.04
N GLU A 19 -10.62 -3.35 18.81
CA GLU A 19 -11.82 -3.81 18.10
C GLU A 19 -12.47 -5.02 18.79
N MET A 20 -11.69 -5.95 19.33
CA MET A 20 -12.24 -7.06 20.10
C MET A 20 -12.85 -6.62 21.44
N SER A 21 -12.27 -5.61 22.08
CA SER A 21 -12.73 -5.09 23.37
C SER A 21 -14.01 -4.25 23.26
N SER A 22 -14.36 -3.79 22.04
CA SER A 22 -15.58 -3.02 21.77
C SER A 22 -16.79 -3.90 21.47
N ILE A 23 -16.61 -5.21 21.29
CA ILE A 23 -17.69 -6.17 21.01
C ILE A 23 -18.58 -6.29 22.26
N PRO A 24 -19.90 -6.05 22.15
CA PRO A 24 -20.85 -6.35 23.22
C PRO A 24 -20.76 -7.82 23.64
N GLU A 25 -21.07 -8.16 24.90
CA GLU A 25 -21.01 -9.53 25.41
C GLU A 25 -21.68 -10.52 24.44
N PRO A 26 -20.89 -11.38 23.75
CA PRO A 26 -21.43 -12.19 22.69
C PRO A 26 -22.07 -13.46 23.27
N ASN A 27 -23.26 -13.80 22.78
CA ASN A 27 -23.96 -15.04 23.13
C ASN A 27 -23.20 -16.34 22.78
N SER A 28 -22.26 -16.29 21.83
CA SER A 28 -21.43 -17.42 21.41
C SER A 28 -20.15 -16.95 20.71
N ILE A 29 -19.19 -17.87 20.48
CA ILE A 29 -17.97 -17.59 19.70
C ILE A 29 -18.32 -17.20 18.26
N ASP A 30 -19.31 -17.86 17.66
CA ASP A 30 -19.75 -17.54 16.29
C ASP A 30 -20.36 -16.13 16.23
N HIS A 31 -21.17 -15.76 17.24
CA HIS A 31 -21.72 -14.41 17.35
C HIS A 31 -20.61 -13.34 17.51
N ALA A 32 -19.58 -13.62 18.32
CA ALA A 32 -18.42 -12.74 18.45
C ALA A 32 -17.68 -12.60 17.10
N SER A 33 -17.52 -13.71 16.38
CA SER A 33 -16.86 -13.75 15.07
C SER A 33 -17.61 -12.98 14.00
N ASP A 34 -18.95 -12.97 14.05
CA ASP A 34 -19.78 -12.21 13.13
C ASP A 34 -19.72 -10.71 13.43
N ILE A 35 -19.87 -10.31 14.69
CA ILE A 35 -19.73 -8.90 15.09
C ILE A 35 -18.34 -8.35 14.73
N LEU A 36 -17.27 -9.08 15.07
CA LEU A 36 -15.91 -8.66 14.76
C LEU A 36 -15.73 -8.49 13.26
N PHE A 37 -16.25 -9.42 12.46
CA PHE A 37 -16.17 -9.32 11.02
C PHE A 37 -16.89 -8.10 10.46
N ASP A 38 -18.12 -7.85 10.89
CA ASP A 38 -18.88 -6.69 10.45
C ASP A 38 -18.13 -5.39 10.80
N ASN A 39 -17.56 -5.31 12.00
CA ASN A 39 -16.72 -4.19 12.40
C ASN A 39 -15.50 -4.04 11.49
N LEU A 40 -14.74 -5.12 11.26
CA LEU A 40 -13.56 -5.09 10.39
C LEU A 40 -13.90 -4.71 8.95
N ILE A 41 -15.07 -5.10 8.44
CA ILE A 41 -15.56 -4.66 7.13
C ILE A 41 -15.81 -3.14 7.12
N GLN A 42 -16.43 -2.59 8.17
CA GLN A 42 -16.63 -1.14 8.27
C GLN A 42 -15.30 -0.38 8.36
N VAL A 43 -14.37 -0.87 9.18
CA VAL A 43 -13.01 -0.31 9.28
C VAL A 43 -12.31 -0.37 7.93
N THR A 44 -12.42 -1.50 7.21
CA THR A 44 -11.84 -1.65 5.86
C THR A 44 -12.42 -0.64 4.88
N ARG A 45 -13.74 -0.43 4.89
CA ARG A 45 -14.39 0.56 4.03
C ARG A 45 -13.97 1.99 4.38
N ALA A 46 -13.83 2.30 5.66
CA ALA A 46 -13.31 3.58 6.13
C ALA A 46 -11.85 3.78 5.71
N GLN A 47 -11.01 2.74 5.80
CA GLN A 47 -9.64 2.73 5.28
C GLN A 47 -9.66 3.01 3.78
N PHE A 48 -10.48 2.32 2.99
CA PHE A 48 -10.58 2.58 1.56
C PHE A 48 -11.07 3.98 1.25
N SER A 49 -12.09 4.51 1.92
CA SER A 49 -12.60 5.86 1.61
C SER A 49 -11.64 6.98 2.04
N SER A 50 -10.88 6.79 3.11
CA SER A 50 -9.89 7.75 3.61
C SER A 50 -8.55 7.73 2.87
N GLY A 51 -8.34 6.80 1.94
CA GLY A 51 -7.07 6.64 1.23
C GLY A 51 -6.05 5.82 2.01
N GLY A 52 -6.50 4.94 2.90
CA GLY A 52 -5.67 3.93 3.54
C GLY A 52 -5.09 2.92 2.55
N SER A 53 -4.05 2.20 2.98
CA SER A 53 -3.33 1.23 2.14
C SER A 53 -4.20 0.12 1.58
N THR A 54 -3.93 -0.30 0.35
CA THR A 54 -4.53 -1.51 -0.24
C THR A 54 -3.59 -2.72 -0.29
N LEU A 55 -2.39 -2.57 0.31
CA LEU A 55 -1.22 -3.41 0.06
C LEU A 55 -1.43 -4.91 0.32
N PHE A 56 -2.00 -5.25 1.46
CA PHE A 56 -2.11 -6.64 1.91
C PHE A 56 -3.44 -7.31 1.59
N PHE A 57 -4.38 -6.59 0.96
CA PHE A 57 -5.62 -7.20 0.47
C PHE A 57 -5.35 -8.09 -0.75
N ASN A 58 -5.84 -9.32 -0.72
CA ASN A 58 -5.69 -10.26 -1.84
C ASN A 58 -7.06 -10.59 -2.44
N ILE A 59 -7.34 -10.07 -3.64
CA ILE A 59 -8.62 -10.24 -4.34
C ILE A 59 -8.97 -11.73 -4.53
N ASP A 60 -8.00 -12.58 -4.89
CA ASP A 60 -8.24 -14.01 -5.12
C ASP A 60 -8.58 -14.78 -3.84
N LYS A 61 -8.10 -14.30 -2.68
CA LYS A 61 -8.47 -14.84 -1.38
C LYS A 61 -9.83 -14.30 -0.96
N LEU A 62 -10.05 -12.99 -1.07
CA LEU A 62 -11.30 -12.33 -0.70
C LEU A 62 -12.50 -12.90 -1.47
N SER A 63 -12.33 -13.18 -2.77
CA SER A 63 -13.39 -13.68 -3.65
C SER A 63 -13.96 -15.05 -3.24
N LYS A 64 -13.23 -15.80 -2.40
CA LYS A 64 -13.61 -17.12 -1.90
C LYS A 64 -14.21 -17.08 -0.49
N THR A 65 -14.46 -15.88 0.04
CA THR A 65 -14.91 -15.65 1.41
C THR A 65 -16.07 -14.67 1.45
N ARG A 66 -16.68 -14.50 2.61
CA ARG A 66 -17.71 -13.47 2.84
C ARG A 66 -17.20 -12.03 2.62
N SER A 67 -15.88 -11.81 2.64
CA SER A 67 -15.26 -10.52 2.32
C SER A 67 -15.28 -10.16 0.83
N VAL A 68 -15.89 -10.98 -0.04
CA VAL A 68 -16.13 -10.63 -1.45
C VAL A 68 -16.84 -9.27 -1.60
N ILE A 69 -17.62 -8.87 -0.59
CA ILE A 69 -18.40 -7.62 -0.57
C ILE A 69 -17.56 -6.33 -0.59
N ILE A 70 -16.28 -6.38 -0.22
CA ILE A 70 -15.37 -5.22 -0.23
C ILE A 70 -14.50 -5.16 -1.49
N ILE A 71 -14.60 -6.13 -2.40
CA ILE A 71 -13.79 -6.15 -3.63
C ILE A 71 -14.05 -4.91 -4.52
N PRO A 72 -15.31 -4.47 -4.75
CA PRO A 72 -15.55 -3.26 -5.53
C PRO A 72 -14.85 -2.03 -4.93
N ASP A 73 -15.02 -1.81 -3.63
CA ASP A 73 -14.40 -0.71 -2.88
C ASP A 73 -12.85 -0.77 -2.96
N LEU A 74 -12.29 -1.98 -2.87
CA LEU A 74 -10.84 -2.22 -2.99
C LEU A 74 -10.30 -1.90 -4.38
N ILE A 75 -11.03 -2.26 -5.45
CA ILE A 75 -10.61 -1.97 -6.83
C ILE A 75 -10.58 -0.46 -7.05
N GLU A 76 -11.61 0.26 -6.59
CA GLU A 76 -11.66 1.72 -6.67
C GLU A 76 -10.54 2.37 -5.85
N ALA A 77 -10.31 1.90 -4.62
CA ALA A 77 -9.23 2.40 -3.78
C ALA A 77 -7.85 2.20 -4.43
N ARG A 78 -7.62 1.04 -5.07
CA ARG A 78 -6.37 0.75 -5.81
C ARG A 78 -6.20 1.62 -7.04
N TYR A 79 -7.27 1.82 -7.78
CA TYR A 79 -7.27 2.70 -8.94
C TYR A 79 -6.85 4.12 -8.51
N ARG A 80 -7.51 4.67 -7.49
CA ARG A 80 -7.18 5.98 -6.94
C ARG A 80 -5.74 6.04 -6.41
N GLU A 81 -5.31 5.05 -5.62
CA GLU A 81 -3.95 4.96 -5.09
C GLU A 81 -2.88 5.10 -6.19
N ILE A 82 -3.02 4.37 -7.29
CA ILE A 82 -2.06 4.41 -8.39
C ILE A 82 -2.13 5.70 -9.18
N ILE A 83 -3.32 6.23 -9.49
CA ILE A 83 -3.45 7.51 -10.19
C ILE A 83 -2.75 8.64 -9.44
N PHE A 84 -2.92 8.69 -8.12
CA PHE A 84 -2.26 9.70 -7.28
C PHE A 84 -0.73 9.53 -7.29
N ILE A 85 -0.23 8.31 -7.11
CA ILE A 85 1.22 8.05 -7.11
C ILE A 85 1.84 8.38 -8.47
N LEU A 86 1.22 7.98 -9.58
CA LEU A 86 1.74 8.28 -10.92
C LEU A 86 1.74 9.78 -11.20
N SER A 87 0.67 10.49 -10.83
CA SER A 87 0.61 11.94 -11.00
C SER A 87 1.66 12.67 -10.15
N GLU A 88 1.89 12.23 -8.91
CA GLU A 88 2.94 12.75 -8.03
C GLU A 88 4.32 12.60 -8.67
N TYR A 89 4.62 11.40 -9.17
CA TYR A 89 5.90 11.11 -9.80
C TYR A 89 6.08 11.85 -11.15
N ASP A 90 5.02 11.96 -11.94
CA ASP A 90 5.06 12.72 -13.20
C ASP A 90 5.32 14.21 -12.97
N ALA A 91 4.79 14.78 -11.88
CA ALA A 91 5.08 16.15 -11.48
C ALA A 91 6.51 16.34 -10.97
N LEU A 92 7.11 15.29 -10.38
CA LEU A 92 8.52 15.31 -9.92
C LEU A 92 9.52 15.16 -11.06
N LEU A 93 9.19 14.40 -12.11
CA LEU A 93 10.14 14.10 -13.19
C LEU A 93 10.89 15.32 -13.78
N PRO A 94 10.24 16.47 -14.07
CA PRO A 94 10.92 17.63 -14.63
C PRO A 94 11.85 18.35 -13.64
N THR A 95 11.71 18.11 -12.34
CA THR A 95 12.47 18.78 -11.27
C THR A 95 13.66 17.96 -10.79
N LEU A 96 13.82 16.72 -11.27
CA LEU A 96 14.91 15.85 -10.86
C LEU A 96 16.25 16.29 -11.47
N GLU A 97 17.23 16.54 -10.60
CA GLU A 97 18.62 16.80 -11.00
C GLU A 97 19.37 15.51 -11.44
N LYS A 98 18.90 14.35 -10.96
CA LYS A 98 19.47 13.02 -11.24
C LYS A 98 18.44 12.11 -11.88
N GLU A 99 18.87 11.13 -12.66
CA GLU A 99 17.97 10.15 -13.32
C GLU A 99 17.43 9.06 -12.37
N TRP A 100 17.17 9.39 -11.10
CA TRP A 100 16.68 8.46 -10.08
C TRP A 100 15.45 9.01 -9.38
N ILE A 101 14.48 8.14 -9.11
CA ILE A 101 13.25 8.46 -8.39
C ILE A 101 13.07 7.54 -7.18
N ASP A 102 12.58 8.10 -6.08
CA ASP A 102 12.18 7.33 -4.91
C ASP A 102 10.81 6.67 -5.16
N ALA A 103 10.84 5.36 -5.42
CA ALA A 103 9.69 4.48 -5.61
C ALA A 103 9.02 4.02 -4.30
N SER A 104 9.36 4.62 -3.17
CA SER A 104 8.83 4.29 -1.83
C SER A 104 7.29 4.27 -1.79
N ARG A 105 6.61 5.16 -2.52
CA ARG A 105 5.14 5.21 -2.58
C ARG A 105 4.57 4.02 -3.37
N LEU A 106 5.19 3.62 -4.47
CA LEU A 106 4.79 2.44 -5.24
C LEU A 106 4.93 1.17 -4.40
N TRP A 107 6.00 1.03 -3.61
CA TRP A 107 6.18 -0.09 -2.68
C TRP A 107 5.05 -0.25 -1.64
N ARG A 108 4.35 0.84 -1.33
CA ARG A 108 3.25 0.90 -0.37
C ARG A 108 1.86 0.66 -0.99
N SER A 109 1.82 0.46 -2.31
CA SER A 109 0.61 0.17 -3.08
C SER A 109 0.51 -1.30 -3.47
N GLY A 110 -0.71 -1.84 -3.56
CA GLY A 110 -0.91 -3.26 -3.90
C GLY A 110 -0.42 -3.63 -5.31
N TYR A 111 -0.60 -2.74 -6.30
CA TYR A 111 -0.06 -2.93 -7.65
C TYR A 111 1.44 -2.67 -7.71
N GLY A 112 1.91 -1.56 -7.12
CA GLY A 112 3.32 -1.17 -7.16
C GLY A 112 4.22 -2.20 -6.47
N LEU A 113 3.86 -2.73 -5.30
CA LEU A 113 4.61 -3.78 -4.61
C LEU A 113 4.83 -5.00 -5.52
N ARG A 114 3.76 -5.52 -6.13
CA ARG A 114 3.83 -6.71 -6.99
C ARG A 114 4.75 -6.48 -8.17
N LEU A 115 4.63 -5.31 -8.79
CA LEU A 115 5.38 -4.96 -9.99
C LEU A 115 6.87 -4.72 -9.69
N LEU A 116 7.17 -3.95 -8.64
CA LEU A 116 8.55 -3.69 -8.21
C LEU A 116 9.27 -4.97 -7.78
N LYS A 117 8.59 -5.83 -7.03
CA LYS A 117 9.11 -7.15 -6.64
C LYS A 117 9.37 -8.04 -7.84
N ALA A 118 8.44 -8.13 -8.79
CA ALA A 118 8.60 -8.94 -10.00
C ALA A 118 9.78 -8.47 -10.87
N ARG A 119 10.12 -7.18 -10.80
CA ARG A 119 11.25 -6.58 -11.54
C ARG A 119 12.54 -6.49 -10.73
N ASN A 120 12.55 -6.98 -9.50
CA ASN A 120 13.69 -6.88 -8.56
C ASN A 120 14.21 -5.43 -8.40
N GLN A 121 13.28 -4.46 -8.33
CA GLN A 121 13.59 -3.03 -8.28
C GLN A 121 13.64 -2.52 -6.85
N GLY A 122 14.60 -1.66 -6.52
CA GLY A 122 14.79 -1.08 -5.17
C GLY A 122 13.79 0.01 -4.79
N LEU A 123 14.10 0.72 -3.70
CA LEU A 123 13.45 2.00 -3.36
C LEU A 123 13.84 3.09 -4.35
N MET A 124 15.12 3.19 -4.70
CA MET A 124 15.58 4.10 -5.73
C MET A 124 15.60 3.37 -7.07
N ILE A 125 14.85 3.88 -8.05
CA ILE A 125 14.80 3.30 -9.39
C ILE A 125 15.21 4.33 -10.42
N HIS A 126 15.77 3.86 -11.53
CA HIS A 126 16.14 4.74 -12.63
C HIS A 126 14.87 5.33 -13.27
N VAL A 127 14.91 6.58 -13.75
CA VAL A 127 13.76 7.22 -14.44
C VAL A 127 13.29 6.39 -15.63
N LYS A 128 14.21 5.73 -16.34
CA LYS A 128 13.87 4.79 -17.41
C LYS A 128 12.99 3.64 -16.90
N ASP A 129 13.38 3.01 -15.78
CA ASP A 129 12.61 1.91 -15.19
C ASP A 129 11.24 2.41 -14.72
N TYR A 130 11.19 3.59 -14.08
CA TYR A 130 9.93 4.22 -13.72
C TYR A 130 9.01 4.41 -14.92
N LYS A 131 9.51 4.91 -16.06
CA LYS A 131 8.68 5.08 -17.27
C LYS A 131 8.08 3.76 -17.75
N GLU A 132 8.82 2.66 -17.68
CA GLU A 132 8.31 1.34 -18.04
C GLU A 132 7.26 0.84 -17.03
N ILE A 133 7.49 1.05 -15.73
CA ILE A 133 6.53 0.75 -14.66
C ILE A 133 5.24 1.54 -14.83
N ARG A 134 5.35 2.86 -15.06
CA ARG A 134 4.26 3.78 -15.32
C ARG A 134 3.40 3.30 -16.49
N ASN A 135 4.01 2.96 -17.61
CA ASN A 135 3.30 2.45 -18.79
C ASN A 135 2.53 1.15 -18.47
N ARG A 136 3.16 0.25 -17.72
CA ARG A 136 2.53 -1.02 -17.33
C ARG A 136 1.35 -0.81 -16.39
N LEU A 137 1.50 0.05 -15.38
CA LEU A 137 0.42 0.38 -14.45
C LEU A 137 -0.76 1.03 -15.18
N ALA A 138 -0.50 1.97 -16.09
CA ALA A 138 -1.55 2.60 -16.88
C ALA A 138 -2.32 1.59 -17.76
N GLN A 139 -1.61 0.64 -18.39
CA GLN A 139 -2.23 -0.47 -19.12
C GLN A 139 -3.11 -1.35 -18.23
N GLU A 140 -2.64 -1.69 -17.02
CA GLU A 140 -3.42 -2.51 -16.07
C GLU A 140 -4.68 -1.79 -15.57
N LEU A 141 -4.65 -0.46 -15.50
CA LEU A 141 -5.80 0.36 -15.13
C LEU A 141 -6.70 0.75 -16.32
N GLY A 142 -6.26 0.50 -17.56
CA GLY A 142 -6.99 0.94 -18.75
C GLY A 142 -7.05 2.45 -18.93
N ILE A 143 -6.04 3.20 -18.47
CA ILE A 143 -5.96 4.66 -18.57
C ILE A 143 -4.86 5.09 -19.55
N GLU A 144 -5.13 6.16 -20.30
CA GLU A 144 -4.13 6.85 -21.12
C GLU A 144 -3.20 7.69 -20.26
N LEU A 145 -1.92 7.69 -20.59
CA LEU A 145 -0.86 8.32 -19.78
C LEU A 145 -1.01 9.84 -19.69
N GLU A 146 -1.52 10.45 -20.74
CA GLU A 146 -1.76 11.88 -20.88
C GLU A 146 -2.92 12.34 -19.97
N ARG A 147 -3.82 11.41 -19.61
CA ARG A 147 -5.03 11.68 -18.85
C ARG A 147 -4.86 11.49 -17.34
N ILE A 148 -3.70 11.03 -16.87
CA ILE A 148 -3.43 10.77 -15.44
C ILE A 148 -3.69 12.00 -14.58
N THR A 149 -3.24 13.19 -15.01
CA THR A 149 -3.45 14.44 -14.26
C THR A 149 -4.92 14.84 -14.23
N GLU A 150 -5.61 14.78 -15.37
CA GLU A 150 -7.04 15.09 -15.46
C GLU A 150 -7.88 14.15 -14.57
N GLU A 151 -7.50 12.87 -14.56
CA GLU A 151 -8.16 11.84 -13.77
C GLU A 151 -7.92 12.04 -12.28
N ARG A 152 -6.69 12.41 -11.87
CA ARG A 152 -6.41 12.80 -10.49
C ARG A 152 -7.32 13.97 -10.08
N ASP A 153 -7.41 15.01 -10.90
CA ASP A 153 -8.24 16.19 -10.58
C ASP A 153 -9.73 15.83 -10.48
N ARG A 154 -10.20 14.90 -11.32
CA ARG A 154 -11.55 14.32 -11.21
C ARG A 154 -11.74 13.63 -9.86
N LEU A 155 -10.83 12.75 -9.48
CA LEU A 155 -10.88 12.01 -8.21
C LEU A 155 -10.81 12.95 -7.00
N ILE A 156 -10.03 14.04 -7.05
CA ILE A 156 -9.99 15.06 -6.00
C ILE A 156 -11.35 15.77 -5.86
N ARG A 157 -12.06 16.03 -6.96
CA ARG A 157 -13.40 16.65 -6.92
C ARG A 157 -14.48 15.70 -6.39
N GLU A 158 -14.34 14.40 -6.68
CA GLU A 158 -15.31 13.36 -6.28
C GLU A 158 -15.06 12.83 -4.86
N SER A 159 -13.84 12.96 -4.34
CA SER A 159 -13.39 12.37 -3.07
C SER A 159 -13.07 13.42 -2.00
N ASN A 160 -13.26 13.08 -0.73
CA ASN A 160 -12.78 13.86 0.41
C ASN A 160 -11.33 13.55 0.84
N SER A 161 -10.63 12.65 0.14
CA SER A 161 -9.24 12.28 0.49
C SER A 161 -8.27 12.53 -0.67
N ASN A 162 -7.16 13.20 -0.33
CA ASN A 162 -6.13 13.64 -1.25
C ASN A 162 -4.87 12.74 -1.26
N TYR A 163 -4.76 11.72 -0.39
CA TYR A 163 -3.49 11.00 -0.24
C TYR A 163 -3.64 9.55 0.22
N LEU A 164 -2.68 8.71 -0.21
CA LEU A 164 -2.39 7.44 0.45
C LEU A 164 -1.84 7.70 1.86
N GLN A 165 -2.63 7.35 2.89
CA GLN A 165 -2.25 7.38 4.30
C GLN A 165 -1.93 5.96 4.76
N LEU A 166 -0.76 5.77 5.38
CA LEU A 166 -0.45 4.54 6.09
C LEU A 166 -0.46 4.84 7.58
N SER A 167 -0.91 3.91 8.42
CA SER A 167 -0.54 3.98 9.84
C SER A 167 0.97 3.90 9.98
N HIS A 168 1.49 4.50 11.06
CA HIS A 168 2.92 4.42 11.39
C HIS A 168 3.40 2.97 11.49
N SER A 169 2.60 2.08 12.10
CA SER A 169 2.90 0.65 12.23
C SER A 169 3.04 -0.03 10.88
N LEU A 170 2.11 0.27 9.95
CA LEU A 170 2.14 -0.29 8.60
C LEU A 170 3.33 0.23 7.80
N ASP A 171 3.67 1.51 7.95
CA ASP A 171 4.83 2.13 7.30
C ASP A 171 6.16 1.48 7.74
N VAL A 172 6.33 1.30 9.06
CA VAL A 172 7.49 0.62 9.64
C VAL A 172 7.58 -0.83 9.17
N PHE A 173 6.45 -1.55 9.11
CA PHE A 173 6.42 -2.92 8.61
C PHE A 173 6.87 -3.00 7.14
N VAL A 174 6.32 -2.15 6.28
CA VAL A 174 6.65 -2.14 4.85
C VAL A 174 8.12 -1.80 4.65
N PHE A 175 8.65 -0.81 5.36
CA PHE A 175 10.06 -0.46 5.31
C PHE A 175 10.95 -1.65 5.72
N SER A 176 10.65 -2.28 6.85
CA SER A 176 11.38 -3.45 7.36
C SER A 176 11.33 -4.63 6.39
N TYR A 177 10.17 -4.86 5.76
CA TYR A 177 10.00 -5.89 4.75
C TYR A 177 10.88 -5.62 3.52
N ILE A 178 10.90 -4.38 3.00
CA ILE A 178 11.76 -4.00 1.86
C ILE A 178 13.23 -4.23 2.19
N VAL A 179 13.68 -3.81 3.38
CA VAL A 179 15.05 -4.06 3.87
C VAL A 179 15.35 -5.57 3.92
N SER A 180 14.42 -6.37 4.45
CA SER A 180 14.59 -7.83 4.58
C SER A 180 14.71 -8.56 3.25
N LEU A 181 14.12 -8.02 2.18
CA LEU A 181 14.18 -8.64 0.86
C LEU A 181 15.58 -8.52 0.24
N GLY A 182 16.49 -7.73 0.82
CA GLY A 182 17.77 -7.40 0.21
C GLY A 182 17.60 -6.64 -1.11
N VAL A 183 16.38 -6.14 -1.38
CA VAL A 183 16.01 -5.32 -2.55
C VAL A 183 16.41 -3.88 -2.25
N ILE A 184 17.69 -3.75 -1.90
CA ILE A 184 18.47 -2.53 -1.76
C ILE A 184 19.06 -2.34 -3.16
N GLY A 185 18.21 -2.01 -4.13
CA GLY A 185 18.64 -1.70 -5.48
C GLY A 185 19.47 -0.42 -5.47
N LYS A 186 20.80 -0.55 -5.38
CA LYS A 186 21.80 0.51 -5.56
C LYS A 186 21.60 1.73 -4.67
N PHE A 187 21.86 1.57 -3.37
CA PHE A 187 22.16 2.71 -2.50
C PHE A 187 23.40 3.46 -3.02
N ASP A 188 23.22 4.72 -3.44
CA ASP A 188 24.29 5.72 -3.55
C ASP A 188 25.02 5.79 -2.18
N PRO A 189 26.34 6.06 -2.09
CA PRO A 189 27.17 5.96 -0.88
C PRO A 189 26.72 6.77 0.35
N TYR A 190 25.67 7.58 0.23
CA TYR A 190 25.14 8.46 1.28
C TYR A 190 24.61 7.77 2.53
N TYR A 191 24.34 6.46 2.50
CA TYR A 191 24.00 5.71 3.72
C TYR A 191 25.13 4.80 4.22
N LYS A 192 26.23 4.65 3.47
CA LYS A 192 27.45 4.09 4.06
C LYS A 192 27.99 4.99 5.20
N SER A 193 27.60 6.26 5.23
CA SER A 193 27.90 7.18 6.34
C SER A 193 26.89 7.16 7.48
N LEU A 194 25.82 6.38 7.40
CA LEU A 194 24.82 6.23 8.47
C LEU A 194 24.88 4.85 9.15
N ILE A 195 25.55 3.90 8.52
CA ILE A 195 25.95 2.63 9.11
C ILE A 195 27.45 2.55 8.89
N ASP A 196 28.20 3.32 9.67
CA ASP A 196 29.62 3.04 9.83
C ASP A 196 29.75 1.88 10.83
N PRO A 197 30.24 0.69 10.43
CA PRO A 197 30.48 -0.41 11.36
C PRO A 197 31.68 -0.14 12.27
N GLU A 198 32.44 0.94 12.06
CA GLU A 198 33.64 1.26 12.82
C GLU A 198 33.38 1.81 14.24
N ASP A 199 32.13 2.07 14.63
CA ASP A 199 31.78 2.49 16.00
C ASP A 199 31.26 1.34 16.91
N LEU A 200 31.44 0.07 16.52
CA LEU A 200 31.08 -1.10 17.34
C LEU A 200 32.27 -1.91 17.88
N GLU A 201 33.49 -1.41 17.75
CA GLU A 201 34.66 -1.92 18.48
C GLU A 201 35.24 -0.81 19.36
N ASP A 202 34.65 -0.60 20.55
CA ASP A 202 35.33 -0.22 21.80
C ASP A 202 34.30 0.21 22.87
N VAL A 203 33.66 -0.75 23.54
CA VAL A 203 33.19 -0.64 24.95
C VAL A 203 33.28 -1.99 25.65
#